data_AF-A0A838Q9K1-F1
#
_entry.id   AF-A0A838Q9K1-F1
#
_cell.length_a   1.000
_cell.length_b   1.000
_cell.length_c   1.000
_cell.angle_alpha   90.00
_cell.angle_beta   90.00
_cell.angle_gamma   90.00
#
_symmetry.space_group_name_H-M   'P 1'
#
loop_
_entity.id
_entity.type
_entity.pdbx_description
1 polymer ?
#
loop_
_entity_poly.entity_id
_entity_poly.type
_entity_poly.pdbx_seq_one_letter_code
_entity_poly.pdbx_strand_id
1 'polypeptide(L)' 'NELYPSDGLIGSAVAKGIPFTTASDAHSHVQLGEGYARLGEKMASFGVREVAVYEQHKREMRVF' A
#
# COMPACT_ATOMS: atom_id res chain seq x y z
N ASN A 1 6.52 -10.62 -10.32
CA ASN A 1 5.37 -9.89 -9.75
C ASN A 1 5.55 -8.39 -9.87
N GLU A 2 4.62 -7.76 -10.57
CA GLU A 2 4.49 -6.30 -10.63
C GLU A 2 3.61 -5.85 -9.45
N LEU A 3 3.94 -4.70 -8.85
CA LEU A 3 3.13 -4.12 -7.78
C LEU A 3 1.96 -3.36 -8.40
N TYR A 4 0.76 -3.62 -7.90
CA TYR A 4 -0.44 -2.90 -8.29
C TYR A 4 -0.72 -1.72 -7.32
N PRO A 5 -1.28 -0.60 -7.80
CA PRO A 5 -1.54 -0.28 -9.20
C PRO A 5 -0.29 0.24 -9.92
N SER A 6 -0.41 0.54 -11.21
CA SER A 6 0.67 1.16 -11.99
C SER A 6 1.08 2.53 -11.44
N ASP A 7 2.29 2.95 -11.75
CA ASP A 7 2.89 4.20 -11.27
C ASP A 7 2.03 5.44 -11.59
N GLY A 8 1.43 5.49 -12.79
CA GLY A 8 0.54 6.59 -13.19
C GLY A 8 -0.73 6.68 -12.34
N LEU A 9 -1.28 5.52 -11.94
CA LEU A 9 -2.43 5.47 -11.03
C LEU A 9 -2.03 5.86 -9.60
N ILE A 10 -0.87 5.42 -9.12
CA ILE A 10 -0.33 5.84 -7.81
C ILE A 10 -0.19 7.36 -7.76
N GLY A 11 0.46 7.95 -8.77
CA GLY A 11 0.62 9.41 -8.86
C GLY A 11 -0.73 10.15 -8.88
N SER A 12 -1.69 9.65 -9.64
CA SER A 12 -3.05 10.22 -9.71
C SER A 12 -3.80 10.13 -8.38
N ALA A 13 -3.65 9.01 -7.66
CA ALA A 13 -4.26 8.79 -6.35
C ALA A 13 -3.64 9.70 -5.28
N VAL A 14 -2.31 9.83 -5.26
CA VAL A 14 -1.61 10.78 -4.38
C VAL A 14 -2.06 12.22 -4.64
N ALA A 15 -2.12 12.65 -5.90
CA ALA A 15 -2.58 13.99 -6.27
C ALA A 15 -4.02 14.28 -5.84
N LYS A 16 -4.86 13.24 -5.72
CA LYS A 16 -6.25 13.33 -5.26
C LYS A 16 -6.42 13.15 -3.75
N GLY A 17 -5.34 12.89 -3.01
CA GLY A 17 -5.39 12.61 -1.58
C GLY A 17 -6.10 11.28 -1.24
N ILE A 18 -6.08 10.31 -2.15
CA ILE A 18 -6.66 8.98 -1.93
C ILE A 18 -5.69 8.17 -1.05
N PRO A 19 -6.13 7.66 0.11
CA PRO A 19 -5.28 6.87 0.99
C PRO A 19 -5.05 5.47 0.42
N PHE A 20 -3.90 4.88 0.75
CA PHE A 20 -3.52 3.54 0.33
C PHE A 20 -3.70 2.53 1.45
N THR A 21 -4.09 1.31 1.09
CA THR A 21 -3.98 0.14 1.95
C THR A 21 -3.00 -0.84 1.31
N THR A 22 -2.48 -1.80 2.07
CA THR A 22 -1.47 -2.76 1.61
C THR A 22 -1.96 -4.18 1.84
N ALA A 23 -1.72 -5.06 0.88
CA ALA A 23 -2.01 -6.48 0.99
C ALA A 23 -0.98 -7.28 0.20
N SER A 24 -0.65 -8.48 0.70
CA SER A 24 0.17 -9.46 -0.04
C SER A 24 -0.66 -10.28 -1.02
N ASP A 25 -1.99 -10.33 -0.83
CA ASP A 25 -2.89 -11.24 -1.54
C ASP A 25 -2.39 -12.70 -1.50
N ALA A 26 -1.84 -13.07 -0.34
CA ALA A 26 -1.20 -14.37 -0.12
C ALA A 26 -2.24 -15.49 -0.18
N HIS A 27 -1.99 -16.49 -1.03
CA HIS A 27 -2.78 -17.72 -1.12
C HIS A 27 -2.15 -18.87 -0.31
N SER A 28 -0.99 -18.61 0.31
CA SER A 28 -0.29 -19.52 1.22
C SER A 28 0.47 -18.73 2.29
N HIS A 29 0.71 -19.32 3.46
CA HIS A 29 1.42 -18.69 4.57
C HIS A 29 2.83 -18.21 4.20
N VAL A 30 3.50 -18.88 3.25
CA VAL A 30 4.85 -18.51 2.80
C VAL A 30 4.87 -17.22 1.99
N GLN A 31 3.74 -16.78 1.44
CA GLN A 31 3.61 -15.55 0.66
C GLN A 31 3.25 -14.34 1.53
N LEU A 32 3.03 -14.55 2.84
CA LEU A 32 2.66 -13.47 3.75
C LEU A 32 3.79 -12.43 3.82
N GLY A 33 3.48 -11.20 3.42
CA GLY A 33 4.45 -10.10 3.43
C GLY A 33 5.47 -10.15 2.28
N GLU A 34 5.34 -11.07 1.33
CA GLU A 34 6.22 -11.14 0.18
C GLU A 34 6.18 -9.80 -0.59
N GLY A 35 7.35 -9.19 -0.82
CA GLY A 35 7.47 -7.93 -1.54
C GLY A 35 7.16 -6.66 -0.74
N TYR A 36 6.87 -6.74 0.57
CA TYR A 36 6.51 -5.55 1.37
C TYR A 36 7.64 -4.52 1.47
N ALA A 37 8.91 -4.94 1.55
CA ALA A 37 10.04 -4.02 1.56
C ALA A 37 10.08 -3.17 0.28
N ARG A 38 9.96 -3.82 -0.89
CA ARG A 38 9.89 -3.15 -2.21
C ARG A 38 8.64 -2.27 -2.34
N LEU A 39 7.51 -2.71 -1.78
CA LEU A 39 6.27 -1.91 -1.73
C LEU A 39 6.49 -0.64 -0.90
N GLY A 40 7.09 -0.75 0.28
CA GLY A 40 7.39 0.39 1.15
C GLY A 40 8.30 1.41 0.47
N GLU A 41 9.38 0.96 -0.18
CA GLU A 41 10.26 1.82 -0.99
C GLU A 41 9.51 2.55 -2.10
N LYS A 42 8.65 1.83 -2.84
CA LYS A 42 7.83 2.41 -3.91
C LYS A 42 6.85 3.44 -3.35
N MET A 43 6.13 3.11 -2.29
CA MET A 43 5.20 4.05 -1.65
C MET A 43 5.94 5.32 -1.17
N ALA A 44 7.11 5.14 -0.57
CA ALA A 44 7.94 6.24 -0.09
C ALA A 44 8.42 7.14 -1.24
N SER A 45 8.75 6.59 -2.42
CA SER A 45 9.16 7.36 -3.60
C SER A 45 8.03 8.22 -4.17
N PHE A 46 6.77 7.84 -3.97
CA PHE A 46 5.59 8.65 -4.32
C PHE A 46 5.17 9.63 -3.20
N GLY A 47 5.95 9.74 -2.12
CA GLY A 47 5.67 10.63 -1.00
C GLY A 47 4.62 10.10 -0.01
N VAL A 48 4.21 8.83 -0.15
CA VAL A 48 3.31 8.20 0.82
C VAL A 48 4.09 7.87 2.09
N ARG A 49 3.50 8.15 3.25
CA ARG A 49 4.11 7.97 4.59
C ARG A 49 3.19 7.22 5.57
N GLU A 50 1.92 7.11 5.22
CA GLU A 50 0.89 6.48 6.04
C GLU A 50 0.02 5.58 5.16
N VAL A 51 -0.52 4.53 5.76
CA VAL A 51 -1.50 3.63 5.17
C VAL A 51 -2.80 3.68 5.95
N ALA A 52 -3.91 3.51 5.25
CA ALA A 52 -5.21 3.29 5.85
C ALA A 52 -5.32 1.82 6.28
N VAL A 53 -5.45 1.61 7.58
CA VAL A 53 -5.87 0.34 8.18
C VAL A 53 -7.32 0.45 8.62
N TYR A 54 -7.99 -0.70 8.66
CA TYR A 54 -9.41 -0.75 8.98
C TYR A 54 -9.66 -1.76 10.09
N GLU A 55 -10.35 -1.32 11.14
CA GLU A 55 -10.82 -2.16 12.23
C GLU A 55 -12.31 -1.90 12.42
N GLN A 56 -13.14 -2.94 12.31
CA GLN A 56 -14.60 -2.83 12.43
C GLN A 56 -15.21 -1.72 11.56
N HIS A 57 -14.77 -1.62 10.30
CA HIS A 57 -15.16 -0.56 9.34
C HIS A 57 -14.77 0.88 9.75
N LYS A 58 -13.92 1.05 10.75
CA LYS A 58 -13.33 2.34 11.11
C LYS A 58 -11.94 2.44 10.51
N ARG A 59 -11.69 3.52 9.78
CA ARG A 59 -10.39 3.82 9.17
C ARG A 59 -9.48 4.50 10.19
N GLU A 60 -8.27 3.99 10.32
CA GLU A 60 -7.16 4.59 11.07
C GLU A 60 -5.97 4.76 10.13
N MET A 61 -5.25 5.88 10.22
CA MET A 61 -4.02 6.07 9.45
C MET A 61 -2.84 5.59 10.30
N ARG A 62 -1.98 4.73 9.75
CA ARG A 62 -0.78 4.22 10.42
C ARG A 62 0.47 4.47 9.60
N VAL A 63 1.54 4.87 10.28
CA VAL A 63 2.89 4.95 9.71
C VAL A 63 3.41 3.52 9.50
N PHE A 64 4.13 3.30 8.40
CA PHE A 64 4.70 2.00 8.02
C PHE A 64 6.20 2.12 7.74
#